data_AF-A0A969Q154-F1
#
_entry.id   AF-A0A969Q154-F1
#
_cell.length_a   1.000
_cell.length_b   1.000
_cell.length_c   1.000
_cell.angle_alpha   90.00
_cell.angle_beta   90.00
_cell.angle_gamma   90.00
#
_symmetry.space_group_name_H-M   'P 1'
#
loop_
_entity.id
_entity.type
_entity.pdbx_description
1 polymer ?
#
loop_
_entity_poly.entity_id
_entity_poly.type
_entity_poly.pdbx_seq_one_letter_code
_entity_poly.pdbx_strand_id
1 'polypeptide(L)'
;MEHKIKVEKPRAILKAAGASMTHFFDASDTTRALFGATTGANMFMLGYAHQYGGVPVSSEAIEQAIRLNGEAVEMNIAAFRWGRRAAHDAEGVRNLVAKASGNSAVTPAATVDELIARRAEFLSAYQNAAYGQRYVARVNAVRAAEERVAPGATAVTEAVARSLFKLMAIKDEYEVGRLYSGGAFKAQLAREFAGFDRLEFHLAPPVLARPGRTGTRKAPIRRVDDAGVRHSGAAEGAARHAV
;
A
#
# COMPACT_ATOMS: atom_id res chain seq x y z
N MET A 1 -14.20 9.24 -6.08
CA MET A 1 -13.58 10.43 -5.49
C MET A 1 -12.08 10.27 -5.23
N GLU A 2 -11.55 9.05 -5.08
CA GLU A 2 -10.12 8.79 -4.81
C GLU A 2 -9.11 9.08 -5.94
N HIS A 3 -9.53 9.15 -7.21
CA HIS A 3 -8.58 9.40 -8.32
C HIS A 3 -8.24 10.88 -8.51
N LYS A 4 -9.12 11.79 -8.08
CA LYS A 4 -8.76 13.21 -7.98
C LYS A 4 -7.64 13.40 -6.97
N ILE A 5 -7.67 12.65 -5.87
CA ILE A 5 -6.71 12.76 -4.77
C ILE A 5 -5.26 12.40 -5.18
N LYS A 6 -5.04 11.47 -6.11
CA LYS A 6 -3.65 11.12 -6.53
C LYS A 6 -3.01 12.11 -7.50
N VAL A 7 -3.79 12.82 -8.33
CA VAL A 7 -3.26 13.79 -9.32
C VAL A 7 -3.41 15.24 -8.85
N GLU A 8 -4.39 15.53 -7.98
CA GLU A 8 -4.54 16.84 -7.34
C GLU A 8 -3.47 17.08 -6.27
N LYS A 9 -2.99 16.05 -5.56
CA LYS A 9 -1.97 16.22 -4.50
C LYS A 9 -0.66 16.85 -5.01
N PRO A 10 -0.02 16.35 -6.08
CA PRO A 10 1.19 16.98 -6.61
C PRO A 10 0.94 18.41 -7.06
N ARG A 11 -0.18 18.65 -7.76
CA ARG A 11 -0.55 20.00 -8.26
C ARG A 11 -0.88 20.98 -7.13
N ALA A 12 -1.55 20.55 -6.07
CA ALA A 12 -1.85 21.38 -4.91
C ALA A 12 -0.60 21.71 -4.11
N ILE A 13 0.31 20.73 -3.92
CA ILE A 13 1.61 20.94 -3.27
C ILE A 13 2.46 21.90 -4.10
N LEU A 14 2.54 21.70 -5.41
CA LEU A 14 3.25 22.61 -6.32
C LEU A 14 2.68 24.03 -6.29
N LYS A 15 1.36 24.19 -6.19
CA LYS A 15 0.70 25.50 -6.08
C LYS A 15 1.01 26.20 -4.74
N ALA A 16 1.15 25.46 -3.65
CA ALA A 16 1.37 26.01 -2.32
C ALA A 16 2.85 26.24 -1.98
N ALA A 17 3.73 25.29 -2.33
CA ALA A 17 5.15 25.31 -2.00
C ALA A 17 6.03 25.82 -3.15
N GLY A 18 5.51 25.85 -4.38
CA GLY A 18 6.28 26.21 -5.58
C GLY A 18 7.05 25.03 -6.17
N ALA A 19 7.28 25.07 -7.48
CA ALA A 19 7.95 24.00 -8.21
C ALA A 19 9.44 23.82 -7.84
N SER A 20 10.10 24.90 -7.41
CA SER A 20 11.51 24.89 -6.99
C SER A 20 11.73 24.23 -5.63
N MET A 21 10.72 24.19 -4.76
CA MET A 21 10.80 23.64 -3.40
C MET A 21 10.11 22.29 -3.25
N THR A 22 9.61 21.72 -4.35
CA THR A 22 8.86 20.47 -4.33
C THR A 22 9.60 19.38 -5.09
N HIS A 23 9.91 18.29 -4.39
CA HIS A 23 10.54 17.11 -4.97
C HIS A 23 9.65 15.89 -4.79
N PHE A 24 9.50 15.08 -5.84
CA PHE A 24 8.67 13.87 -5.82
C PHE A 24 9.53 12.63 -5.99
N PHE A 25 9.38 11.67 -5.08
CA PHE A 25 10.07 10.38 -5.15
C PHE A 25 9.20 9.30 -4.49
N ASP A 26 9.10 8.12 -5.13
CA ASP A 26 8.35 7.00 -4.55
C ASP A 26 9.21 6.23 -3.55
N ALA A 27 9.19 6.69 -2.30
CA ALA A 27 9.94 6.08 -1.20
C ALA A 27 9.43 4.67 -0.85
N SER A 28 8.12 4.40 -1.01
CA SER A 28 7.53 3.12 -0.63
C SER A 28 7.93 2.01 -1.59
N ASP A 29 7.80 2.26 -2.89
CA ASP A 29 8.18 1.26 -3.89
C ASP A 29 9.70 1.05 -3.92
N THR A 30 10.48 2.12 -3.70
CA THR A 30 11.94 2.03 -3.62
C THR A 30 12.40 1.20 -2.42
N THR A 31 11.84 1.44 -1.23
CA THR A 31 12.22 0.66 -0.03
C THR A 31 11.73 -0.77 -0.11
N ARG A 32 10.54 -1.01 -0.67
CA ARG A 32 10.05 -2.36 -0.99
C ARG A 32 11.02 -3.10 -1.89
N ALA A 33 11.52 -2.46 -2.94
CA ALA A 33 12.47 -3.08 -3.86
C ALA A 33 13.85 -3.34 -3.23
N LEU A 34 14.33 -2.42 -2.40
CA LEU A 34 15.65 -2.51 -1.78
C LEU A 34 15.70 -3.48 -0.59
N PHE A 35 14.62 -3.55 0.20
CA PHE A 35 14.61 -4.22 1.50
C PHE A 35 13.50 -5.27 1.64
N GLY A 36 12.64 -5.46 0.64
CA GLY A 36 11.49 -6.35 0.72
C GLY A 36 10.32 -5.81 1.56
N ALA A 37 10.47 -4.63 2.19
CA ALA A 37 9.48 -4.04 3.07
C ALA A 37 9.37 -2.51 2.87
N THR A 38 8.21 -1.93 3.15
CA THR A 38 7.97 -0.48 3.06
C THR A 38 8.26 0.27 4.36
N THR A 39 8.62 -0.43 5.43
CA THR A 39 8.85 0.13 6.77
C THR A 39 9.98 1.17 6.78
N GLY A 40 10.96 1.04 5.88
CA GLY A 40 12.04 2.01 5.70
C GLY A 40 11.64 3.32 5.00
N ALA A 41 10.42 3.46 4.47
CA ALA A 41 10.04 4.61 3.65
C ALA A 41 10.16 5.96 4.40
N ASN A 42 9.86 5.97 5.70
CA ASN A 42 9.99 7.18 6.52
C ASN A 42 11.45 7.61 6.68
N MET A 43 12.36 6.66 6.91
CA MET A 43 13.80 6.93 7.00
C MET A 43 14.38 7.35 5.65
N PHE A 44 13.89 6.75 4.56
CA PHE A 44 14.21 7.19 3.21
C PHE A 44 13.81 8.65 2.98
N MET A 45 12.57 9.03 3.32
CA MET A 45 12.12 10.43 3.20
C MET A 45 12.94 11.38 4.08
N LEU A 46 13.32 10.95 5.29
CA LEU A 46 14.18 11.74 6.19
C LEU A 46 15.56 11.99 5.55
N GLY A 47 16.17 10.97 4.97
CA GLY A 47 17.44 11.10 4.24
C GLY A 47 17.32 12.01 3.03
N TYR A 48 16.23 11.88 2.29
CA TYR A 48 15.91 12.73 1.14
C TYR A 48 15.80 14.20 1.55
N ALA A 49 15.04 14.50 2.61
CA ALA A 49 14.87 15.85 3.14
C ALA A 49 16.18 16.43 3.72
N HIS A 50 16.96 15.64 4.45
CA HIS A 50 18.27 16.05 4.96
C HIS A 50 19.21 16.48 3.83
N GLN A 51 19.23 15.76 2.72
CA GLN A 51 20.11 16.07 1.59
C GLN A 51 19.77 17.41 0.90
N TYR A 52 18.50 17.83 0.95
CA TYR A 52 18.07 19.17 0.49
C TYR A 52 18.16 20.25 1.58
N GLY A 53 18.75 19.95 2.75
CA GLY A 53 18.90 20.90 3.85
C GLY A 53 17.63 21.15 4.66
N GLY A 54 16.60 20.32 4.50
CA GLY A 54 15.33 20.44 5.23
C GLY A 54 15.37 19.99 6.69
N VAL A 55 16.51 19.48 7.16
CA VAL A 55 16.69 18.92 8.50
C VAL A 55 17.94 19.54 9.14
N PRO A 56 17.82 20.37 10.19
CA PRO A 56 18.94 21.14 10.76
C PRO A 56 19.74 20.35 11.80
N VAL A 57 20.09 19.10 11.50
CA VAL A 57 20.97 18.26 12.33
C VAL A 57 21.89 17.45 11.41
N SER A 58 23.05 17.03 11.92
CA SER A 58 24.02 16.31 11.10
C SER A 58 23.57 14.89 10.77
N SER A 59 24.07 14.32 9.68
CA SER A 59 23.82 12.93 9.31
C SER A 59 24.26 11.95 10.39
N GLU A 60 25.35 12.26 11.09
CA GLU A 60 25.91 11.44 12.15
C GLU A 60 24.98 11.42 13.36
N ALA A 61 24.39 12.58 13.72
CA ALA A 61 23.41 12.68 14.79
C ALA A 61 22.13 11.88 14.47
N ILE A 62 21.67 11.94 13.21
CA ILE A 62 20.50 11.16 12.77
C ILE A 62 20.79 9.66 12.82
N GLU A 63 21.92 9.22 12.29
CA GLU A 63 22.30 7.80 12.36
C GLU A 63 22.48 7.32 13.81
N GLN A 64 23.02 8.17 14.68
CA GLN A 64 23.15 7.85 16.10
C GLN A 64 21.78 7.74 16.79
N ALA A 65 20.83 8.62 16.47
CA ALA A 65 19.46 8.52 16.97
C ALA A 65 18.77 7.22 16.52
N ILE A 66 19.01 6.78 15.27
CA ILE A 66 18.52 5.48 14.79
C ILE A 66 19.13 4.34 15.61
N ARG A 67 20.43 4.37 15.89
CA ARG A 67 21.11 3.36 16.73
C ARG A 67 20.52 3.33 18.15
N LEU A 68 20.24 4.48 18.74
CA LEU A 68 19.64 4.60 20.08
C LEU A 68 18.20 4.09 20.14
N ASN A 69 17.44 4.21 19.04
CA ASN A 69 16.07 3.68 18.97
C ASN A 69 16.06 2.13 18.97
N GLY A 70 17.09 1.48 18.43
CA GLY A 70 17.29 0.03 18.53
C GLY A 70 16.42 -0.84 17.62
N GLU A 71 15.41 -0.27 16.96
CA GLU A 71 14.52 -1.01 16.06
C GLU A 71 15.06 -1.02 14.62
N ALA A 72 15.26 -2.22 14.06
CA ALA A 72 15.67 -2.44 12.67
C ALA A 72 16.83 -1.52 12.22
N VAL A 73 17.82 -1.32 13.10
CA VAL A 73 18.86 -0.27 12.98
C VAL A 73 19.55 -0.26 11.62
N GLU A 74 20.02 -1.41 11.16
CA GLU A 74 20.73 -1.54 9.88
C GLU A 74 19.85 -1.15 8.68
N MET A 75 18.59 -1.60 8.67
CA MET A 75 17.63 -1.25 7.62
C MET A 75 17.32 0.25 7.64
N ASN A 76 17.12 0.84 8.82
CA ASN A 76 16.77 2.24 8.97
C ASN A 76 17.94 3.17 8.57
N ILE A 77 19.18 2.81 8.92
CA ILE A 77 20.38 3.51 8.46
C ILE A 77 20.54 3.37 6.94
N ALA A 78 20.37 2.16 6.40
CA ALA A 78 20.45 1.94 4.96
C ALA A 78 19.38 2.75 4.22
N ALA A 79 18.13 2.75 4.68
CA ALA A 79 17.04 3.52 4.10
C ALA A 79 17.34 5.02 4.13
N PHE A 80 17.85 5.56 5.25
CA PHE A 80 18.29 6.94 5.36
C PHE A 80 19.37 7.29 4.33
N ARG A 81 20.40 6.45 4.20
CA ARG A 81 21.49 6.65 3.21
C ARG A 81 20.99 6.57 1.77
N TRP A 82 20.09 5.64 1.46
CA TRP A 82 19.46 5.55 0.14
C TRP A 82 18.58 6.76 -0.18
N GLY A 83 17.88 7.30 0.82
CA GLY A 83 17.13 8.55 0.71
C GLY A 83 18.03 9.72 0.31
N ARG A 84 19.18 9.86 0.98
CA ARG A 84 20.20 10.86 0.62
C ARG A 84 20.74 10.66 -0.79
N ARG A 85 21.04 9.41 -1.16
CA ARG A 85 21.52 9.09 -2.52
C ARG A 85 20.48 9.44 -3.57
N ALA A 86 19.20 9.18 -3.32
CA ALA A 86 18.12 9.49 -4.25
C ALA A 86 17.88 10.99 -4.43
N ALA A 87 18.14 11.81 -3.41
CA ALA A 87 18.10 13.27 -3.53
C ALA A 87 19.27 13.82 -4.38
N HIS A 88 20.42 13.14 -4.37
CA HIS A 88 21.57 13.50 -5.22
C HIS A 88 21.47 12.93 -6.64
N ASP A 89 20.98 11.69 -6.80
CA ASP A 89 20.98 10.92 -8.04
C ASP A 89 19.69 10.08 -8.13
N ALA A 90 18.58 10.77 -8.40
CA ALA A 90 17.26 10.15 -8.44
C ALA A 90 17.14 9.11 -9.58
N GLU A 91 17.71 9.39 -10.75
CA GLU A 91 17.64 8.48 -11.90
C GLU A 91 18.47 7.21 -11.67
N GLY A 92 19.68 7.32 -11.12
CA GLY A 92 20.50 6.18 -10.78
C GLY A 92 19.81 5.23 -9.80
N VAL A 93 19.16 5.78 -8.77
CA VAL A 93 18.38 4.97 -7.81
C VAL A 93 17.17 4.31 -8.48
N ARG A 94 16.40 5.04 -9.30
CA ARG A 94 15.26 4.46 -10.03
C ARG A 94 15.69 3.32 -10.96
N ASN A 95 16.79 3.50 -11.68
CA ASN A 95 17.32 2.48 -12.59
C ASN A 95 17.76 1.22 -11.84
N LEU A 96 18.39 1.39 -10.68
CA LEU A 96 18.80 0.27 -9.83
C LEU A 96 17.59 -0.50 -9.27
N VAL A 97 16.59 0.23 -8.78
CA VAL A 97 15.31 -0.33 -8.31
C VAL A 97 14.58 -1.09 -9.43
N ALA A 98 14.53 -0.53 -10.63
CA ALA A 98 13.89 -1.16 -11.79
C ALA A 98 14.59 -2.46 -12.21
N LYS A 99 15.93 -2.49 -12.18
CA LYS A 99 16.71 -3.71 -12.44
C LYS A 99 16.52 -4.78 -11.36
N ALA A 100 16.49 -4.37 -10.08
CA ALA A 100 16.36 -5.30 -8.95
C ALA A 100 14.95 -5.90 -8.82
N SER A 101 13.91 -5.14 -9.20
CA SER A 101 12.53 -5.57 -9.00
C SER A 101 12.01 -6.57 -10.03
N GLY A 102 12.70 -6.80 -11.16
CA GLY A 102 12.20 -7.59 -12.30
C GLY A 102 10.93 -7.03 -12.97
N ASN A 103 10.24 -6.11 -12.29
CA ASN A 103 9.10 -5.36 -12.73
C ASN A 103 9.62 -4.15 -13.51
N SER A 104 9.60 -4.26 -14.83
CA SER A 104 9.41 -3.08 -15.66
C SER A 104 8.26 -2.27 -15.05
N ALA A 105 8.53 -1.00 -14.77
CA ALA A 105 7.53 -0.05 -14.28
C ALA A 105 6.21 -0.33 -14.98
N VAL A 106 5.12 -0.47 -14.21
CA VAL A 106 3.78 -0.67 -14.75
C VAL A 106 3.57 0.38 -15.83
N THR A 107 3.68 -0.04 -17.10
CA THR A 107 3.51 0.85 -18.22
C THR A 107 2.09 1.38 -18.11
N PRO A 108 1.90 2.72 -18.14
CA PRO A 108 0.57 3.25 -18.37
C PRO A 108 0.02 2.54 -19.61
N ALA A 109 -1.21 2.03 -19.53
CA ALA A 109 -1.86 1.46 -20.71
C ALA A 109 -1.77 2.52 -21.83
N ALA A 110 -1.11 2.17 -22.92
CA ALA A 110 -0.86 3.08 -24.03
C ALA A 110 -2.16 3.38 -24.78
N THR A 111 -3.17 2.52 -24.62
CA THR A 111 -4.46 2.61 -25.29
C THR A 111 -5.65 2.36 -24.35
N VAL A 112 -6.83 2.81 -24.76
CA VAL A 112 -8.09 2.52 -24.04
C VAL A 112 -8.43 1.03 -24.08
N ASP A 113 -7.99 0.30 -25.10
CA ASP A 113 -8.20 -1.15 -25.19
C ASP A 113 -7.37 -1.92 -24.18
N GLU A 114 -6.07 -1.62 -24.07
CA GLU A 114 -5.21 -2.18 -23.02
C GLU A 114 -5.75 -1.88 -21.62
N LEU A 115 -6.27 -0.66 -21.43
CA LEU A 115 -6.87 -0.22 -20.19
C LEU A 115 -8.08 -1.08 -19.79
N ILE A 116 -8.95 -1.41 -20.75
CA ILE A 116 -10.14 -2.25 -20.54
C ILE A 116 -9.73 -3.70 -20.31
N ALA A 117 -8.84 -4.24 -21.15
CA ALA A 117 -8.39 -5.63 -21.07
C ALA A 117 -7.78 -5.94 -19.70
N ARG A 118 -6.83 -5.12 -19.24
CA ARG A 118 -6.18 -5.30 -17.94
C ARG A 118 -7.16 -5.27 -16.77
N ARG A 119 -8.18 -4.42 -16.85
CA ARG A 119 -9.20 -4.31 -15.80
C ARG A 119 -10.19 -5.46 -15.83
N ALA A 120 -10.55 -5.94 -17.01
CA ALA A 120 -11.38 -7.12 -17.18
C ALA A 120 -10.69 -8.37 -16.60
N GLU A 121 -9.38 -8.52 -16.87
CA GLU A 121 -8.54 -9.56 -16.29
C GLU A 121 -8.52 -9.46 -14.75
N PHE A 122 -8.23 -8.28 -14.22
CA PHE A 122 -8.25 -8.05 -12.78
C PHE A 122 -9.60 -8.41 -12.15
N LEU A 123 -10.71 -7.94 -12.72
CA LEU A 123 -12.06 -8.21 -12.20
C LEU A 123 -12.44 -9.69 -12.32
N SER A 124 -11.90 -10.38 -13.32
CA SER A 124 -12.08 -11.82 -13.49
C SER A 124 -11.37 -12.60 -12.39
N ALA A 125 -10.14 -12.22 -12.06
CA ALA A 125 -9.39 -12.78 -10.94
C ALA A 125 -9.98 -12.37 -9.58
N TYR A 126 -10.55 -11.16 -9.49
CA TYR A 126 -11.16 -10.62 -8.29
C TYR A 126 -12.40 -11.41 -7.85
N GLN A 127 -13.21 -11.86 -8.82
CA GLN A 127 -14.43 -12.59 -8.52
C GLN A 127 -14.61 -13.81 -9.42
N ASN A 128 -14.84 -13.58 -10.73
CA ASN A 128 -14.92 -14.63 -11.75
C ASN A 128 -15.02 -14.01 -13.16
N ALA A 129 -14.88 -14.84 -14.19
CA ALA A 129 -14.96 -14.43 -15.59
C ALA A 129 -16.24 -13.64 -15.95
N ALA A 130 -17.39 -14.03 -15.39
CA ALA A 130 -18.66 -13.33 -15.65
C ALA A 130 -18.64 -11.89 -15.10
N TYR A 131 -17.93 -11.64 -13.99
CA TYR A 131 -17.77 -10.30 -13.42
C TYR A 131 -16.90 -9.39 -14.30
N GLY A 132 -15.80 -9.93 -14.84
CA GLY A 132 -14.97 -9.23 -15.83
C GLY A 132 -15.74 -8.94 -17.12
N GLN A 133 -16.54 -9.88 -17.62
CA GLN A 133 -17.39 -9.68 -18.79
C GLN A 133 -18.45 -8.59 -18.57
N ARG A 134 -19.06 -8.53 -17.38
CA ARG A 134 -20.03 -7.48 -17.03
C ARG A 134 -19.42 -6.08 -17.10
N TYR A 135 -18.14 -5.95 -16.73
CA TYR A 135 -17.40 -4.71 -16.87
C TYR A 135 -17.20 -4.34 -18.35
N VAL A 136 -16.68 -5.27 -19.16
CA VAL A 136 -16.44 -5.06 -20.59
C VAL A 136 -17.73 -4.65 -21.32
N ALA A 137 -18.83 -5.36 -21.07
CA ALA A 137 -20.12 -5.08 -21.71
C ALA A 137 -20.60 -3.64 -21.44
N ARG A 138 -20.47 -3.16 -20.19
CA ARG A 138 -20.87 -1.79 -19.82
C ARG A 138 -19.97 -0.73 -20.45
N VAL A 139 -18.66 -0.95 -20.51
CA VAL A 139 -17.73 0.00 -21.14
C VAL A 139 -17.98 0.06 -22.65
N ASN A 140 -18.19 -1.09 -23.31
CA ASN A 140 -18.45 -1.14 -24.74
C ASN A 140 -19.77 -0.47 -25.14
N ALA A 141 -20.80 -0.55 -24.29
CA ALA A 141 -22.06 0.15 -24.53
C ALA A 141 -21.87 1.69 -24.56
N VAL A 142 -21.04 2.22 -23.66
CA VAL A 142 -20.69 3.65 -23.65
C VAL A 142 -19.81 4.01 -24.84
N ARG A 143 -18.81 3.18 -25.17
CA ARG A 143 -17.95 3.39 -26.34
C ARG A 143 -18.75 3.49 -27.62
N ALA A 144 -19.71 2.58 -27.82
CA ALA A 144 -20.57 2.61 -29.00
C ALA A 144 -21.47 3.86 -29.06
N ALA A 145 -21.84 4.44 -27.91
CA ALA A 145 -22.59 5.69 -27.86
C ALA A 145 -21.70 6.91 -28.10
N GLU A 146 -20.49 6.94 -27.54
CA GLU A 146 -19.49 7.99 -27.79
C GLU A 146 -19.12 8.06 -29.27
N GLU A 147 -18.83 6.92 -29.89
CA GLU A 147 -18.47 6.83 -31.32
C GLU A 147 -19.59 7.36 -32.24
N ARG A 148 -20.86 7.17 -31.86
CA ARG A 148 -22.00 7.69 -32.63
C ARG A 148 -22.13 9.21 -32.58
N VAL A 149 -21.71 9.84 -31.50
CA VAL A 149 -21.88 11.28 -31.26
C VAL A 149 -20.60 12.07 -31.59
N ALA A 150 -19.43 11.45 -31.37
CA ALA A 150 -18.12 12.03 -31.61
C ALA A 150 -17.15 10.93 -32.06
N PRO A 151 -17.13 10.58 -33.36
CA PRO A 151 -16.26 9.53 -33.90
C PRO A 151 -14.78 9.74 -33.55
N GLY A 152 -14.11 8.71 -33.05
CA GLY A 152 -12.71 8.75 -32.65
C GLY A 152 -12.42 9.43 -31.30
N ALA A 153 -13.42 9.98 -30.62
CA ALA A 153 -13.27 10.46 -29.25
C ALA A 153 -13.29 9.29 -28.26
N THR A 154 -12.43 9.33 -27.24
CA THR A 154 -12.32 8.25 -26.25
C THR A 154 -12.41 8.71 -24.80
N ALA A 155 -12.60 10.00 -24.57
CA ALA A 155 -12.51 10.62 -23.25
C ALA A 155 -13.59 10.09 -22.29
N VAL A 156 -14.81 9.91 -22.78
CA VAL A 156 -15.93 9.41 -21.98
C VAL A 156 -15.75 7.92 -21.71
N THR A 157 -15.39 7.14 -22.72
CA THR A 157 -15.08 5.71 -22.59
C THR A 157 -13.98 5.48 -21.55
N GLU A 158 -12.90 6.26 -21.61
CA GLU A 158 -11.80 6.16 -20.65
C GLU A 158 -12.25 6.50 -19.22
N ALA A 159 -13.03 7.58 -19.06
CA ALA A 159 -13.56 7.99 -17.77
C ALA A 159 -14.48 6.92 -17.16
N VAL A 160 -15.35 6.30 -17.97
CA VAL A 160 -16.23 5.20 -17.55
C VAL A 160 -15.42 3.96 -17.21
N ALA A 161 -14.48 3.55 -18.06
CA ALA A 161 -13.60 2.41 -17.81
C ALA A 161 -12.87 2.54 -16.47
N ARG A 162 -12.39 3.74 -16.13
CA ARG A 162 -11.70 4.04 -14.86
C ARG A 162 -12.64 4.07 -13.66
N SER A 163 -13.84 4.61 -13.81
CA SER A 163 -14.76 4.84 -12.69
C SER A 163 -15.57 3.60 -12.35
N LEU A 164 -16.08 2.89 -13.37
CA LEU A 164 -16.80 1.63 -13.17
C LEU A 164 -15.91 0.56 -12.53
N PHE A 165 -14.65 0.47 -12.93
CA PHE A 165 -13.70 -0.45 -12.31
C PHE A 165 -13.56 -0.21 -10.81
N LYS A 166 -13.48 1.05 -10.36
CA LYS A 166 -13.38 1.36 -8.92
C LYS A 166 -14.62 0.94 -8.13
N LEU A 167 -15.80 1.09 -8.75
CA LEU A 167 -17.07 0.67 -8.14
C LEU A 167 -17.20 -0.86 -8.09
N MET A 168 -16.64 -1.55 -9.08
CA MET A 168 -16.70 -3.01 -9.17
C MET A 168 -15.61 -3.70 -8.35
N ALA A 169 -14.42 -3.09 -8.25
CA ALA A 169 -13.32 -3.50 -7.38
C ALA A 169 -13.32 -2.63 -6.11
N ILE A 170 -14.48 -2.53 -5.45
CA ILE A 170 -14.53 -1.94 -4.11
C ILE A 170 -13.66 -2.81 -3.22
N LYS A 171 -12.64 -2.18 -2.61
CA LYS A 171 -11.88 -2.78 -1.51
C LYS A 171 -12.79 -2.85 -0.29
N ASP A 172 -13.67 -3.84 -0.28
CA ASP A 172 -14.40 -4.21 0.91
C ASP A 172 -13.51 -5.05 1.82
N GLU A 173 -13.79 -4.98 3.11
CA GLU A 173 -13.13 -5.70 4.21
C GLU A 173 -13.15 -7.24 4.05
N TYR A 174 -13.85 -7.76 3.04
CA TYR A 174 -13.79 -9.15 2.60
C TYR A 174 -12.50 -9.49 1.84
N GLU A 175 -11.87 -8.54 1.12
CA GLU A 175 -10.52 -8.73 0.54
C GLU A 175 -9.45 -8.79 1.63
N VAL A 176 -9.62 -8.01 2.70
CA VAL A 176 -8.85 -8.13 3.94
C VAL A 176 -9.04 -9.57 4.44
N GLY A 177 -10.27 -9.99 4.76
CA GLY A 177 -10.55 -11.35 5.21
C GLY A 177 -9.95 -12.46 4.33
N ARG A 178 -9.98 -12.33 2.99
CA ARG A 178 -9.37 -13.28 2.05
C ARG A 178 -7.83 -13.31 2.14
N LEU A 179 -7.18 -12.14 2.21
CA LEU A 179 -5.74 -12.04 2.38
C LEU A 179 -5.28 -12.64 3.72
N TYR A 180 -6.09 -12.51 4.78
CA TYR A 180 -5.81 -13.11 6.09
C TYR A 180 -6.14 -14.61 6.16
N SER A 181 -7.01 -15.14 5.30
CA SER A 181 -7.34 -16.57 5.23
C SER A 181 -6.47 -17.36 4.26
N GLY A 182 -5.72 -16.69 3.39
CA GLY A 182 -4.61 -17.31 2.66
C GLY A 182 -3.42 -17.52 3.60
N GLY A 183 -2.93 -18.76 3.73
CA GLY A 183 -1.83 -19.12 4.64
C GLY A 183 -0.53 -18.30 4.46
N ALA A 184 -0.39 -17.55 3.36
CA ALA A 184 0.70 -16.62 3.11
C ALA A 184 0.83 -15.52 4.19
N PHE A 185 -0.29 -14.99 4.70
CA PHE A 185 -0.26 -13.98 5.76
C PHE A 185 0.26 -14.56 7.08
N LYS A 186 -0.21 -15.76 7.45
CA LYS A 186 0.27 -16.48 8.64
C LYS A 186 1.76 -16.82 8.54
N ALA A 187 2.22 -17.23 7.35
CA ALA A 187 3.62 -17.50 7.09
C ALA A 187 4.48 -16.23 7.18
N GLN A 188 3.96 -15.07 6.78
CA GLN A 188 4.64 -13.79 6.95
C GLN A 188 4.72 -13.38 8.43
N LEU A 189 3.61 -13.51 9.16
CA LEU A 189 3.55 -13.17 10.59
C LEU A 189 4.54 -14.02 11.42
N ALA A 190 4.67 -15.31 11.10
CA ALA A 190 5.62 -16.21 11.75
C ALA A 190 7.10 -15.90 11.41
N ARG A 191 7.39 -15.20 10.31
CA ARG A 191 8.75 -14.77 9.96
C ARG A 191 9.14 -13.46 10.64
N GLU A 192 8.19 -12.56 10.79
CA GLU A 192 8.45 -11.21 11.31
C GLU A 192 8.33 -11.13 12.84
N PHE A 193 7.55 -12.02 13.47
CA PHE A 193 7.31 -12.01 14.91
C PHE A 193 7.77 -13.32 15.56
N ALA A 194 8.45 -13.23 16.71
CA ALA A 194 8.88 -14.39 17.49
C ALA A 194 7.71 -15.21 18.08
N GLY A 195 6.51 -14.60 18.16
CA GLY A 195 5.27 -15.21 18.60
C GLY A 195 4.14 -14.17 18.68
N PHE A 196 2.89 -14.64 18.69
CA PHE A 196 1.70 -13.82 18.95
C PHE A 196 0.66 -14.66 19.68
N ASP A 197 0.02 -14.11 20.72
CA ASP A 197 -0.97 -14.83 21.53
C ASP A 197 -2.37 -14.82 20.89
N ARG A 198 -2.72 -13.72 20.20
CA ARG A 198 -4.04 -13.52 19.59
C ARG A 198 -3.98 -12.55 18.42
N LEU A 199 -4.81 -12.78 17.42
CA LEU A 199 -5.06 -11.86 16.32
C LEU A 199 -6.47 -11.28 16.45
N GLU A 200 -6.60 -9.96 16.62
CA GLU A 200 -7.90 -9.27 16.72
C GLU A 200 -8.17 -8.48 15.44
N PHE A 201 -9.33 -8.74 14.83
CA PHE A 201 -9.76 -8.08 13.60
C PHE A 201 -10.89 -7.10 13.88
N HIS A 202 -10.65 -5.83 13.55
CA HIS A 202 -11.66 -4.80 13.54
C HIS A 202 -12.18 -4.65 12.12
N LEU A 203 -13.35 -5.24 11.83
CA LEU A 203 -14.04 -5.12 10.54
C LEU A 203 -15.31 -4.31 10.75
N ALA A 204 -15.59 -3.32 9.90
CA ALA A 204 -16.81 -2.52 9.90
C ALA A 204 -17.59 -2.67 8.57
N PRO A 205 -18.16 -3.86 8.26
CA PRO A 205 -18.62 -4.12 6.91
C PRO A 205 -19.76 -3.17 6.58
N PRO A 206 -19.80 -2.54 5.40
CA PRO A 206 -20.80 -1.52 5.08
C PRO A 206 -22.25 -2.00 5.27
N VAL A 207 -22.49 -3.31 5.14
CA VAL A 207 -23.79 -3.97 5.29
C VAL A 207 -24.09 -4.41 6.73
N LEU A 208 -23.07 -4.60 7.59
CA LEU A 208 -23.19 -5.15 8.95
C LEU A 208 -22.91 -4.13 10.07
N ALA A 209 -22.38 -2.95 9.74
CA ALA A 209 -22.07 -1.92 10.72
C ALA A 209 -23.36 -1.24 11.24
N ARG A 210 -23.72 -1.51 12.50
CA ARG A 210 -24.81 -0.81 13.19
C ARG A 210 -24.38 0.63 13.57
N PRO A 211 -25.28 1.63 13.44
CA PRO A 211 -25.01 2.98 13.94
C PRO A 211 -24.78 2.95 15.46
N GLY A 212 -23.67 3.51 15.93
CA GLY A 212 -23.42 3.73 17.35
C GLY A 212 -24.19 4.94 17.88
N ARG A 213 -24.34 5.02 19.22
CA ARG A 213 -25.12 6.05 19.93
C ARG A 213 -24.59 7.50 19.78
N THR A 214 -23.44 7.68 19.12
CA THR A 214 -22.77 8.98 18.90
C THR A 214 -22.50 9.26 17.41
N GLY A 215 -23.14 8.52 16.48
CA GLY A 215 -22.93 8.72 15.03
C GLY A 215 -21.67 8.07 14.47
N THR A 216 -20.82 7.47 15.31
CA THR A 216 -19.72 6.60 14.87
C THR A 216 -20.25 5.19 14.59
N ARG A 217 -19.94 4.64 13.40
CA ARG A 217 -20.28 3.26 13.06
C ARG A 217 -19.41 2.32 13.90
N LYS A 218 -20.01 1.48 14.74
CA LYS A 218 -19.24 0.48 15.50
C LYS A 218 -18.92 -0.71 14.60
N ALA A 219 -17.63 -0.95 14.39
CA ALA A 219 -17.11 -2.16 13.76
C ALA A 219 -17.47 -3.39 14.61
N PRO A 220 -18.17 -4.41 14.10
CA PRO A 220 -18.26 -5.69 14.80
C PRO A 220 -16.86 -6.29 14.99
N ILE A 221 -16.46 -6.46 16.25
CA ILE A 221 -15.22 -7.17 16.61
C ILE A 221 -15.47 -8.66 16.40
N ARG A 222 -14.69 -9.29 15.51
CA ARG A 222 -14.70 -10.75 15.36
C ARG A 222 -13.37 -11.29 15.85
N ARG A 223 -13.42 -11.96 17.01
CA ARG A 223 -12.28 -12.64 17.61
C ARG A 223 -12.13 -14.00 16.95
N VAL A 224 -10.90 -14.33 16.54
CA VAL A 224 -10.55 -15.68 16.11
C VAL A 224 -9.46 -16.14 17.08
N ASP A 225 -9.82 -17.04 17.99
CA ASP A 225 -8.83 -17.71 18.83
C ASP A 225 -8.17 -18.78 17.95
N ASP A 226 -6.90 -18.57 17.59
CA ASP A 226 -6.11 -19.60 16.94
C ASP A 226 -5.39 -20.36 18.06
N ALA A 227 -5.98 -21.48 18.50
CA ALA A 227 -5.39 -22.40 19.47
C ALA A 227 -4.18 -23.09 18.83
N GLY A 228 -3.07 -22.37 18.76
CA GLY A 228 -1.95 -22.72 17.88
C GLY A 228 -0.56 -22.39 18.41
N VAL A 229 -0.38 -22.13 19.70
CA VAL A 229 0.92 -22.26 20.39
C VAL A 229 0.66 -22.73 21.81
N ARG A 230 0.61 -24.05 22.01
CA ARG A 230 0.71 -24.63 23.36
C ARG A 230 2.16 -24.50 23.79
N HIS A 231 2.46 -23.55 24.69
CA HIS A 231 3.66 -23.63 25.51
C HIS A 231 3.53 -24.86 26.43
N SER A 232 4.11 -25.98 26.01
CA SER A 232 4.44 -27.06 26.93
C SER A 232 5.71 -26.66 27.70
N GLY A 233 5.54 -26.31 28.96
CA GLY A 233 6.62 -26.08 29.91
C GLY A 233 6.13 -26.44 31.30
N ALA A 234 5.94 -27.73 31.55
CA ALA A 234 5.76 -28.25 32.89
C ALA A 234 7.14 -28.50 33.53
N ALA A 235 7.20 -28.24 34.84
CA ALA A 235 8.19 -28.67 35.84
C ALA A 235 9.43 -27.81 36.09
N GLU A 236 9.29 -26.88 37.05
CA GLU A 236 10.13 -26.68 38.25
C GLU A 236 9.55 -25.43 38.95
N GLY A 237 9.32 -25.32 40.25
CA GLY A 237 9.58 -26.12 41.44
C GLY A 237 9.02 -25.27 42.59
N ALA A 238 8.23 -25.87 43.47
CA ALA A 238 7.55 -25.18 44.55
C ALA A 238 8.50 -24.72 45.67
N ALA A 239 7.98 -23.77 46.47
CA ALA A 239 8.46 -23.25 47.76
C ALA A 239 9.39 -22.02 47.66
N ARG A 240 9.18 -20.92 48.38
CA ARG A 240 8.82 -20.80 49.81
C ARG A 240 8.15 -19.45 50.15
N HIS A 241 7.12 -19.50 51.02
CA HIS A 241 6.78 -18.64 52.18
C HIS A 241 6.85 -17.11 52.00
N ALA A 242 5.74 -16.35 52.04
CA ALA A 242 4.99 -15.96 53.25
C ALA A 242 5.86 -15.24 54.30
N VAL A 243 5.93 -13.91 54.24
CA VAL A 243 5.47 -12.88 55.21
C VAL A 243 5.40 -11.55 54.45
#